data_AF-A0A7C3ZGZ8-F1
#
_entry.id   AF-A0A7C3ZGZ8-F1
#
_cell.length_a   1.000
_cell.length_b   1.000
_cell.length_c   1.000
_cell.angle_alpha   90.00
_cell.angle_beta   90.00
_cell.angle_gamma   90.00
#
_symmetry.space_group_name_H-M   'P 1'
#
loop_
_entity.id
_entity.type
_entity.pdbx_description
1 polymer ?
#
loop_
_entity_poly.entity_id
_entity_poly.type
_entity_poly.pdbx_seq_one_letter_code
_entity_poly.pdbx_strand_id
1 'polypeptide(L)'
;MQLKTGSELAAALRTLGDGVQNRLWIASPFIGDWKTVRQVLGRRWIENQRVEVKLITDIRSNNNLNPETIRRFRDRGEIKSIEGLHAKIYIIDNQVLVTSANLTNTAFSKRREIGVFLNEAESAEVISLYSVWWEATAEAIPPDWQPPRTHRGGNRDDEGTARGLRTIHELPEDPGDPYRQIASRFRDYQDFRNKYRDFAERYSQIQRLWAESPLYFETDAFLNYLFHHAPDKPTQRYRKGRPRRFNNDDQRDAAIRRHALLFK
;
A
#
# COMPACT_ATOMS: atom_id res chain seq x y z
N MET A 1 25.00 14.21 17.88
CA MET A 1 23.56 14.29 18.19
C MET A 1 23.04 15.68 17.86
N GLN A 2 21.90 15.81 17.20
CA GLN A 2 21.31 17.10 16.81
C GLN A 2 19.82 17.15 17.20
N LEU A 3 19.45 18.15 18.00
CA LEU A 3 18.07 18.38 18.43
C LEU A 3 17.26 19.07 17.32
N LYS A 4 16.01 18.65 17.12
CA LYS A 4 15.05 19.25 16.19
C LYS A 4 13.67 19.34 16.83
N THR A 5 12.94 20.43 16.55
CA THR A 5 11.57 20.65 17.02
C THR A 5 10.72 21.30 15.94
N GLY A 6 9.40 21.18 16.08
CA GLY A 6 8.44 21.87 15.20
C GLY A 6 8.67 21.62 13.70
N SER A 7 8.64 22.68 12.91
CA SER A 7 8.83 22.62 11.45
C SER A 7 10.21 22.08 11.03
N GLU A 8 11.24 22.26 11.84
CA GLU A 8 12.59 21.74 11.53
C GLU A 8 12.62 20.22 11.51
N LEU A 9 11.79 19.57 12.34
CA LEU A 9 11.69 18.11 12.40
C LEU A 9 11.14 17.56 11.09
N ALA A 10 10.03 18.13 10.60
CA ALA A 10 9.41 17.74 9.34
C ALA A 10 10.33 18.05 8.15
N ALA A 11 10.98 19.22 8.14
CA ALA A 11 11.91 19.60 7.08
C ALA A 11 13.15 18.69 7.00
N ALA A 12 13.69 18.28 8.15
CA ALA A 12 14.82 17.37 8.22
C ALA A 12 14.46 15.97 7.70
N LEU A 13 13.35 15.40 8.17
CA LEU A 13 12.84 14.13 7.63
C LEU A 13 12.57 14.22 6.14
N ARG A 14 12.01 15.35 5.67
CA ARG A 14 11.73 15.54 4.26
C ARG A 14 13.00 15.57 3.42
N THR A 15 14.02 16.28 3.88
CA THR A 15 15.33 16.36 3.21
C THR A 15 15.96 14.96 3.08
N LEU A 16 15.94 14.17 4.16
CA LEU A 16 16.43 12.79 4.13
C LEU A 16 15.58 11.91 3.20
N GLY A 17 14.26 12.02 3.27
CA GLY A 17 13.33 11.25 2.45
C GLY A 17 13.45 11.54 0.95
N ASP A 18 13.75 12.77 0.56
CA ASP A 18 14.03 13.14 -0.83
C ASP A 18 15.42 12.66 -1.30
N GLY A 19 16.33 12.38 -0.37
CA GLY A 19 17.69 11.90 -0.62
C GLY A 19 17.89 10.38 -0.52
N VAL A 20 16.89 9.64 -0.03
CA VAL A 20 17.01 8.21 0.30
C VAL A 20 17.47 7.32 -0.87
N GLN A 21 18.39 6.39 -0.59
CA GLN A 21 18.93 5.46 -1.59
C GLN A 21 18.69 3.98 -1.27
N ASN A 22 18.85 3.59 -0.01
CA ASN A 22 18.99 2.19 0.40
C ASN A 22 17.85 1.73 1.30
N ARG A 23 17.48 2.50 2.32
CA ARG A 23 16.44 2.04 3.27
C ARG A 23 15.58 3.17 3.84
N LEU A 24 14.30 2.85 4.04
CA LEU A 24 13.35 3.59 4.84
C LEU A 24 12.70 2.61 5.81
N TRP A 25 13.14 2.63 7.07
CA TRP A 25 12.55 1.81 8.12
C TRP A 25 11.90 2.70 9.17
N ILE A 26 10.67 2.36 9.56
CA ILE A 26 9.86 3.16 10.47
C ILE A 26 9.33 2.25 11.57
N ALA A 27 9.38 2.72 12.81
CA ALA A 27 8.57 2.20 13.91
C ALA A 27 7.68 3.34 14.39
N SER A 28 6.36 3.21 14.27
CA SER A 28 5.43 4.23 14.77
C SER A 28 4.04 3.63 14.99
N PRO A 29 3.41 3.85 16.16
CA PRO A 29 2.08 3.31 16.44
C PRO A 29 0.93 3.99 15.69
N PHE A 30 1.10 5.25 15.29
CA PHE A 30 0.06 6.02 14.61
C PHE A 30 0.57 6.46 13.25
N ILE A 31 -0.23 6.17 12.22
CA ILE A 31 0.11 6.43 10.83
C ILE A 31 -1.05 7.21 10.20
N GLY A 32 -0.79 8.48 9.91
CA GLY A 32 -1.74 9.44 9.38
C GLY A 32 -1.97 9.31 7.88
N ASP A 33 -2.58 10.34 7.30
CA ASP A 33 -3.02 10.33 5.91
C ASP A 33 -1.88 10.27 4.89
N TRP A 34 -2.20 9.79 3.69
CA TRP A 34 -1.21 9.56 2.63
C TRP A 34 -0.54 10.83 2.12
N LYS A 35 -1.24 11.97 2.14
CA LYS A 35 -0.67 13.26 1.77
C LYS A 35 0.36 13.70 2.82
N THR A 36 0.02 13.62 4.10
CA THR A 36 0.92 13.97 5.18
C THR A 36 2.20 13.13 5.13
N VAL A 37 2.11 11.81 4.92
CA VAL A 37 3.30 10.96 4.78
C VAL A 37 4.22 11.45 3.65
N ARG A 38 3.65 11.84 2.50
CA ARG A 38 4.42 12.38 1.37
C ARG A 38 5.00 13.77 1.66
N GLN A 39 4.29 14.60 2.43
CA GLN A 39 4.83 15.89 2.88
C GLN A 39 6.05 15.71 3.79
N VAL A 40 6.00 14.76 4.73
CA VAL A 40 7.06 14.52 5.73
C VAL A 40 8.22 13.68 5.20
N LEU A 41 7.97 12.63 4.42
CA LEU A 41 8.99 11.68 3.97
C LEU A 41 9.34 11.80 2.48
N GLY A 42 8.72 12.74 1.77
CA GLY A 42 8.87 12.86 0.33
C GLY A 42 8.25 11.67 -0.41
N ARG A 43 8.66 11.48 -1.67
CA ARG A 43 8.15 10.39 -2.53
C ARG A 43 9.23 9.47 -3.10
N ARG A 44 10.51 9.76 -2.90
CA ARG A 44 11.60 8.99 -3.52
C ARG A 44 11.62 7.52 -3.07
N TRP A 45 11.33 7.25 -1.80
CA TRP A 45 11.20 5.87 -1.29
C TRP A 45 10.08 5.08 -1.99
N ILE A 46 9.04 5.76 -2.49
CA ILE A 46 7.94 5.16 -3.25
C ILE A 46 8.40 4.83 -4.67
N GLU A 47 9.09 5.77 -5.31
CA GLU A 47 9.47 5.71 -6.72
C GLU A 47 10.71 4.82 -6.97
N ASN A 48 11.69 4.86 -6.07
CA ASN A 48 12.94 4.11 -6.20
C ASN A 48 12.79 2.71 -5.63
N GLN A 49 12.56 1.70 -6.47
CA GLN A 49 12.39 0.28 -6.09
C GLN A 49 13.57 -0.34 -5.32
N ARG A 50 14.75 0.28 -5.32
CA ARG A 50 15.93 -0.23 -4.58
C ARG A 50 15.86 0.06 -3.08
N VAL A 51 15.05 1.02 -2.66
CA VAL A 51 14.92 1.36 -1.24
C VAL A 51 14.21 0.21 -0.52
N GLU A 52 14.81 -0.37 0.49
CA GLU A 52 14.12 -1.33 1.35
C GLU A 52 13.15 -0.59 2.27
N VAL A 53 11.87 -0.98 2.28
CA VAL A 53 10.84 -0.32 3.06
C VAL A 53 10.30 -1.29 4.10
N LYS A 54 10.42 -0.91 5.38
CA LYS A 54 9.97 -1.68 6.53
C LYS A 54 9.17 -0.78 7.46
N LEU A 55 8.00 -1.25 7.89
CA LEU A 55 7.16 -0.56 8.87
C LEU A 55 6.81 -1.50 10.02
N ILE A 56 7.17 -1.11 11.24
CA ILE A 56 6.67 -1.72 12.47
C ILE A 56 5.60 -0.78 13.04
N THR A 57 4.41 -1.30 13.28
CA THR A 57 3.29 -0.59 13.94
C THR A 57 2.66 -1.49 15.00
N ASP A 58 1.63 -1.03 15.70
CA ASP A 58 0.76 -1.89 16.50
C ASP A 58 -0.62 -1.98 15.83
N ILE A 59 -1.01 -3.16 15.35
CA ILE A 59 -2.33 -3.38 14.73
C ILE A 59 -3.44 -3.79 15.70
N ARG A 60 -3.08 -4.17 16.94
CA ARG A 60 -4.02 -4.68 17.96
C ARG A 60 -4.58 -3.53 18.80
N SER A 61 -3.78 -2.50 18.99
CA SER A 61 -4.21 -1.23 19.56
C SER A 61 -5.32 -0.57 18.72
N ASN A 62 -6.22 0.16 19.38
CA ASN A 62 -7.17 1.08 18.71
C ASN A 62 -6.47 2.33 18.13
N ASN A 63 -5.20 2.20 17.72
CA ASN A 63 -4.43 3.29 17.16
C ASN A 63 -4.98 3.69 15.80
N ASN A 64 -4.83 4.97 15.48
CA ASN A 64 -5.28 5.47 14.19
C ASN A 64 -4.25 5.13 13.11
N LEU A 65 -4.57 4.08 12.36
CA LEU A 65 -3.86 3.66 11.17
C LEU A 65 -4.70 4.00 9.95
N ASN A 66 -4.23 4.92 9.12
CA ASN A 66 -4.94 5.31 7.92
C ASN A 66 -4.99 4.15 6.90
N PRO A 67 -6.19 3.68 6.49
CA PRO A 67 -6.31 2.53 5.60
C PRO A 67 -5.75 2.70 4.20
N GLU A 68 -5.63 3.93 3.70
CA GLU A 68 -4.96 4.18 2.43
C GLU A 68 -3.45 4.10 2.60
N THR A 69 -2.91 4.81 3.59
CA THR A 69 -1.47 4.85 3.86
C THR A 69 -0.89 3.46 4.13
N ILE A 70 -1.54 2.64 4.98
CA ILE A 70 -1.10 1.27 5.26
C ILE A 70 -1.04 0.42 3.99
N ARG A 71 -2.02 0.59 3.08
CA ARG A 71 -2.02 -0.10 1.80
C ARG A 71 -0.82 0.32 0.95
N ARG A 72 -0.51 1.63 0.91
CA ARG A 72 0.67 2.14 0.17
C ARG A 72 1.99 1.63 0.72
N PHE A 73 2.10 1.47 2.03
CA PHE A 73 3.27 0.82 2.63
C PHE A 73 3.38 -0.65 2.23
N ARG A 74 2.28 -1.42 2.24
CA ARG A 74 2.29 -2.83 1.78
C ARG A 74 2.61 -2.97 0.30
N ASP A 75 2.12 -2.05 -0.53
CA ASP A 75 2.42 -2.05 -1.97
C ASP A 75 3.92 -1.86 -2.23
N ARG A 76 4.64 -1.21 -1.29
CA ARG A 76 6.04 -0.85 -1.46
C ARG A 76 7.02 -1.68 -0.64
N GLY A 77 6.60 -2.25 0.48
CA GLY A 77 7.47 -2.97 1.39
C GLY A 77 6.68 -3.79 2.39
N GLU A 78 7.35 -4.19 3.46
CA GLU A 78 6.78 -5.08 4.45
C GLU A 78 6.28 -4.30 5.67
N ILE A 79 5.22 -4.83 6.28
CA ILE A 79 4.68 -4.30 7.53
C ILE A 79 4.57 -5.44 8.53
N LYS A 80 5.12 -5.23 9.72
CA LYS A 80 4.99 -6.13 10.87
C LYS A 80 4.35 -5.40 12.06
N SER A 81 3.83 -6.16 13.01
CA SER A 81 3.20 -5.64 14.22
C SER A 81 3.98 -6.00 15.47
N ILE A 82 4.10 -5.05 16.40
CA ILE A 82 4.50 -5.30 17.79
C ILE A 82 3.38 -4.77 18.69
N GLU A 83 2.83 -5.62 19.54
CA GLU A 83 1.85 -5.21 20.55
C GLU A 83 2.49 -4.29 21.59
N GLY A 84 1.83 -3.18 21.89
CA GLY A 84 2.34 -2.17 22.83
C GLY A 84 3.46 -1.30 22.25
N LEU A 85 3.67 -1.30 20.93
CA LEU A 85 4.66 -0.43 20.31
C LEU A 85 4.33 1.04 20.61
N HIS A 86 5.22 1.72 21.32
CA HIS A 86 5.10 3.17 21.56
C HIS A 86 6.29 3.97 21.03
N ALA A 87 7.31 3.32 20.49
CA ALA A 87 8.47 3.99 19.90
C ALA A 87 8.09 4.78 18.63
N LYS A 88 8.78 5.89 18.38
CA LYS A 88 8.74 6.61 17.10
C LYS A 88 10.17 6.77 16.59
N ILE A 89 10.53 5.89 15.66
CA ILE A 89 11.88 5.79 15.10
C ILE A 89 11.76 5.88 13.59
N TYR A 90 12.58 6.75 12.99
CA TYR A 90 12.69 6.89 11.54
C TYR A 90 14.15 6.65 11.15
N ILE A 91 14.37 5.64 10.32
CA ILE A 91 15.68 5.25 9.82
C ILE A 91 15.66 5.49 8.32
N ILE A 92 16.47 6.44 7.86
CA ILE A 92 16.61 6.77 6.44
C ILE A 92 18.09 6.61 6.09
N ASP A 93 18.40 5.60 5.27
CA ASP A 93 19.76 5.14 5.04
C ASP A 93 20.48 4.78 6.35
N ASN A 94 21.48 5.56 6.76
CA ASN A 94 22.20 5.37 8.04
C ASN A 94 21.92 6.50 9.05
N GLN A 95 20.96 7.38 8.75
CA GLN A 95 20.54 8.47 9.63
C GLN A 95 19.31 8.02 10.43
N VAL A 96 19.36 8.23 11.74
CA VAL A 96 18.29 7.82 12.66
C VAL A 96 17.75 9.02 13.41
N LEU A 97 16.42 9.13 13.40
CA LEU A 97 15.66 10.04 14.24
C LEU A 97 14.87 9.24 15.27
N VAL A 98 15.09 9.56 16.55
CA VAL A 98 14.20 9.16 17.65
C VAL A 98 13.41 10.38 18.09
N THR A 99 12.09 10.27 18.19
CA THR A 99 11.21 11.43 18.42
C THR A 99 9.97 11.09 19.22
N SER A 100 9.29 12.10 19.74
CA SER A 100 7.93 11.99 20.26
C SER A 100 6.87 11.97 19.14
N ALA A 101 7.20 12.44 17.94
CA ALA A 101 6.26 12.60 16.83
C ALA A 101 5.88 11.27 16.16
N ASN A 102 4.60 10.92 16.21
CA ASN A 102 4.03 9.91 15.32
C ASN A 102 4.03 10.38 13.87
N LEU A 103 3.85 9.46 12.92
CA LEU A 103 3.77 9.80 11.50
C LEU A 103 2.37 10.32 11.12
N THR A 104 1.97 11.45 11.70
CA THR A 104 0.61 11.99 11.55
C THR A 104 0.61 13.50 11.30
N ASN A 105 -0.47 14.01 10.73
CA ASN A 105 -0.59 15.45 10.49
C ASN A 105 -0.58 16.22 11.80
N THR A 106 -1.29 15.66 12.79
CA THR A 106 -1.41 16.21 14.13
C THR A 106 -0.05 16.38 14.81
N ALA A 107 0.80 15.35 14.80
CA ALA A 107 2.11 15.43 15.43
C ALA A 107 2.98 16.51 14.80
N PHE A 108 3.14 16.51 13.47
CA PHE A 108 4.07 17.40 12.79
C PHE A 108 3.57 18.85 12.59
N SER A 109 2.26 19.10 12.63
CA SER A 109 1.71 20.45 12.35
C SER A 109 1.01 21.12 13.54
N LYS A 110 0.52 20.36 14.52
CA LYS A 110 -0.31 20.87 15.63
C LYS A 110 0.30 20.69 17.01
N ARG A 111 1.28 19.80 17.18
CA ARG A 111 1.90 19.50 18.48
C ARG A 111 3.34 20.00 18.59
N ARG A 112 3.75 20.22 19.84
CA ARG A 112 5.13 20.54 20.20
C ARG A 112 5.89 19.24 20.36
N GLU A 113 6.45 18.77 19.26
CA GLU A 113 7.24 17.54 19.22
C GLU A 113 8.73 17.84 19.37
N ILE A 114 9.46 16.88 19.92
CA ILE A 114 10.91 16.92 20.06
C ILE A 114 11.51 15.66 19.44
N GLY A 115 12.56 15.84 18.66
CA GLY A 115 13.27 14.76 18.04
C GLY A 115 14.77 14.98 18.07
N VAL A 116 15.50 13.87 18.07
CA VAL A 116 16.94 13.85 18.16
C VAL A 116 17.49 13.01 17.02
N PHE A 117 18.26 13.65 16.15
CA PHE A 117 19.10 12.95 15.20
C PHE A 117 20.35 12.43 15.90
N LEU A 118 20.55 11.13 15.76
CA LEU A 118 21.63 10.41 16.40
C LEU A 118 22.94 10.62 15.63
N ASN A 119 24.06 10.49 16.33
CA ASN A 119 25.35 10.36 15.66
C ASN A 119 25.49 8.97 15.01
N GLU A 120 26.60 8.71 14.32
CA GLU A 120 26.80 7.46 13.57
C GLU A 120 26.80 6.22 14.47
N ALA A 121 27.50 6.26 15.60
CA ALA A 121 27.57 5.13 16.53
C ALA A 121 26.20 4.83 17.15
N GLU A 122 25.51 5.87 17.63
CA GLU A 122 24.14 5.78 18.17
C GLU A 122 23.15 5.28 17.10
N SER A 123 23.31 5.72 15.85
CA SER A 123 22.47 5.27 14.73
C SER A 123 22.66 3.78 14.45
N ALA A 124 23.90 3.29 14.46
CA ALA A 124 24.20 1.87 14.26
C ALA A 124 23.55 1.00 15.36
N GLU A 125 23.58 1.44 16.61
CA GLU A 125 22.92 0.75 17.73
C GLU A 125 21.41 0.68 17.54
N VAL A 126 20.75 1.79 17.18
CA VAL A 126 19.29 1.80 16.97
C VAL A 126 18.88 1.01 15.72
N ILE A 127 19.69 1.01 14.66
CA ILE A 127 19.46 0.16 13.48
C ILE A 127 19.54 -1.32 13.85
N SER A 128 20.52 -1.70 14.68
CA SER A 128 20.65 -3.06 15.20
C SER A 128 19.44 -3.45 16.04
N LEU A 129 19.01 -2.58 16.96
CA LEU A 129 17.81 -2.78 17.77
C LEU A 129 16.55 -2.95 16.90
N TYR A 130 16.36 -2.09 15.90
CA TYR A 130 15.24 -2.21 14.96
C TYR A 130 15.27 -3.56 14.24
N SER A 131 16.45 -4.03 13.84
CA SER A 131 16.61 -5.33 13.17
C SER A 131 16.23 -6.49 14.09
N VAL A 132 16.62 -6.44 15.37
CA VAL A 132 16.20 -7.41 16.38
C VAL A 132 14.68 -7.40 16.53
N TRP A 133 14.07 -6.22 16.66
CA TRP A 133 12.62 -6.10 16.70
C TRP A 133 11.97 -6.68 15.45
N TRP A 134 12.51 -6.38 14.27
CA TRP A 134 11.96 -6.85 13.00
C TRP A 134 11.99 -8.37 12.86
N GLU A 135 13.10 -9.02 13.23
CA GLU A 135 13.28 -10.46 13.01
C GLU A 135 12.73 -11.31 14.16
N ALA A 136 12.88 -10.87 15.41
CA ALA A 136 12.62 -11.69 16.58
C ALA A 136 11.40 -11.28 17.41
N THR A 137 10.89 -10.04 17.24
CA THR A 137 9.79 -9.52 18.07
C THR A 137 8.52 -9.24 17.27
N ALA A 138 8.66 -8.71 16.06
CA ALA A 138 7.55 -8.26 15.26
C ALA A 138 6.90 -9.44 14.52
N GLU A 139 5.57 -9.50 14.62
CA GLU A 139 4.76 -10.52 13.97
C GLU A 139 4.33 -10.07 12.58
N ALA A 140 4.25 -11.00 11.64
CA ALA A 140 3.66 -10.72 10.33
C ALA A 140 2.18 -10.34 10.48
N ILE A 141 1.74 -9.33 9.73
CA ILE A 141 0.34 -8.94 9.68
C ILE A 141 -0.43 -9.92 8.77
N PRO A 142 -1.61 -10.44 9.16
CA PRO A 142 -2.41 -11.29 8.30
C PRO A 142 -2.71 -10.63 6.94
N PRO A 143 -2.60 -11.36 5.80
CA PRO A 143 -2.77 -10.77 4.47
C PRO A 143 -4.13 -10.09 4.24
N ASP A 144 -5.17 -10.60 4.89
CA ASP A 144 -6.55 -10.13 4.85
C ASP A 144 -6.85 -9.04 5.89
N TRP A 145 -5.95 -8.80 6.84
CA TRP A 145 -6.15 -7.76 7.85
C TRP A 145 -6.21 -6.38 7.21
N GLN A 146 -7.26 -5.63 7.57
CA GLN A 146 -7.43 -4.23 7.20
C GLN A 146 -7.58 -3.39 8.47
N PRO A 147 -6.95 -2.21 8.52
CA PRO A 147 -7.17 -1.29 9.63
C PRO A 147 -8.66 -0.95 9.75
N PRO A 148 -9.19 -0.83 10.99
CA PRO A 148 -10.57 -0.47 11.21
C PRO A 148 -10.92 0.79 10.42
N ARG A 149 -12.08 0.79 9.76
CA ARG A 149 -12.56 2.01 9.09
C ARG A 149 -12.79 3.07 10.15
N THR A 150 -11.93 4.09 10.18
CA THR A 150 -12.21 5.31 10.92
C THR A 150 -13.53 5.88 10.40
N HIS A 151 -14.45 6.19 11.31
CA HIS A 151 -15.82 6.59 10.98
C HIS A 151 -15.85 7.69 9.91
N ARG A 152 -16.67 7.48 8.86
CA ARG A 152 -16.98 8.50 7.84
C ARG A 152 -17.51 9.76 8.53
N GLY A 153 -16.72 10.84 8.56
CA GLY A 153 -17.20 12.12 9.05
C GLY A 153 -16.10 13.14 9.29
N GLY A 154 -15.81 13.93 8.24
CA GLY A 154 -15.26 15.30 8.22
C GLY A 154 -14.09 15.66 9.15
N ASN A 155 -12.97 16.13 8.56
CA ASN A 155 -11.93 16.94 9.22
C ASN A 155 -11.57 16.52 10.67
N ARG A 156 -11.47 15.22 10.95
CA ARG A 156 -11.10 14.74 12.28
C ARG A 156 -9.66 14.29 12.26
N ASP A 157 -8.93 14.85 13.20
CA ASP A 157 -7.50 14.69 13.41
C ASP A 157 -7.06 13.22 13.36
N ASP A 158 -5.93 12.98 12.70
CA ASP A 158 -5.32 11.66 12.49
C ASP A 158 -5.06 10.88 13.79
N GLU A 159 -5.14 11.51 14.96
CA GLU A 159 -4.91 10.87 16.27
C GLU A 159 -6.13 10.92 17.21
N GLY A 160 -7.28 11.43 16.77
CA GLY A 160 -8.53 11.45 17.56
C GLY A 160 -8.54 12.37 18.79
N THR A 161 -7.37 12.80 19.27
CA THR A 161 -7.16 13.63 20.47
C THR A 161 -6.88 15.09 20.17
N ALA A 162 -6.84 15.47 18.89
CA ALA A 162 -6.44 16.81 18.47
C ALA A 162 -7.59 17.81 18.24
N ARG A 163 -8.80 17.46 18.68
CA ARG A 163 -9.95 18.37 18.61
C ARG A 163 -9.61 19.69 19.29
N GLY A 164 -9.62 20.77 18.51
CA GLY A 164 -9.37 22.14 18.99
C GLY A 164 -7.91 22.59 18.94
N LEU A 165 -6.97 21.72 18.54
CA LEU A 165 -5.58 22.16 18.32
C LEU A 165 -5.48 22.98 17.02
N ARG A 166 -4.82 24.14 17.13
CA ARG A 166 -4.48 24.99 15.99
C ARG A 166 -3.22 24.47 15.31
N THR A 167 -3.13 24.67 13.99
CA THR A 167 -1.87 24.48 13.27
C THR A 167 -0.86 25.51 13.76
N ILE A 168 0.30 25.03 14.22
CA ILE A 168 1.41 25.83 14.72
C ILE A 168 2.65 25.74 13.82
N HIS A 169 2.71 24.73 12.94
CA HIS A 169 3.77 24.55 11.95
C HIS A 169 3.18 24.15 10.61
N GLU A 170 3.70 24.74 9.53
CA GLU A 170 3.39 24.29 8.17
C GLU A 170 4.25 23.08 7.81
N LEU A 171 3.63 22.10 7.15
CA LEU A 171 4.35 20.96 6.59
C LEU A 171 4.97 21.34 5.25
N PRO A 172 6.07 20.69 4.84
CA PRO A 172 6.58 20.84 3.47
C PRO A 172 5.52 20.58 2.41
N GLU A 173 5.70 21.14 1.22
CA GLU A 173 4.78 20.92 0.11
C GLU A 173 4.69 19.43 -0.28
N ASP A 174 3.48 19.00 -0.65
CA ASP A 174 3.24 17.64 -1.10
C ASP A 174 3.88 17.45 -2.50
N PRO A 175 4.85 16.52 -2.67
CA PRO A 175 5.51 16.29 -3.95
C PRO A 175 4.60 15.61 -4.99
N GLY A 176 3.33 15.34 -4.66
CA GLY A 176 2.37 14.71 -5.56
C GLY A 176 2.35 13.19 -5.42
N ASP A 177 1.23 12.59 -5.82
CA ASP A 177 0.96 11.16 -5.57
C ASP A 177 1.37 10.35 -6.79
N PRO A 178 2.45 9.54 -6.73
CA PRO A 178 2.89 8.75 -7.87
C PRO A 178 1.84 7.71 -8.27
N TYR A 179 1.02 7.25 -7.33
CA TYR A 179 -0.05 6.30 -7.61
C TYR A 179 -1.21 6.93 -8.36
N ARG A 180 -1.41 8.25 -8.32
CA ARG A 180 -2.54 8.89 -9.02
C ARG A 180 -2.43 8.77 -10.54
N GLN A 181 -1.21 8.77 -11.07
CA GLN A 181 -0.95 8.56 -12.49
C GLN A 181 -1.21 7.10 -12.90
N ILE A 182 -0.73 6.14 -12.10
CA ILE A 182 -0.89 4.68 -12.35
C ILE A 182 -2.34 4.23 -12.12
N ALA A 183 -2.97 4.64 -11.02
CA ALA A 183 -4.35 4.31 -10.67
C ALA A 183 -5.37 4.86 -11.67
N SER A 184 -5.00 5.87 -12.48
CA SER A 184 -5.85 6.29 -13.61
C SER A 184 -5.85 5.27 -14.75
N ARG A 185 -4.71 4.63 -15.02
CA ARG A 185 -4.53 3.63 -16.08
C ARG A 185 -4.99 2.23 -15.68
N PHE A 186 -4.94 1.90 -14.39
CA PHE A 186 -5.28 0.59 -13.82
C PHE A 186 -6.47 0.65 -12.85
N ARG A 187 -7.34 1.66 -12.98
CA ARG A 187 -8.47 1.87 -12.05
C ARG A 187 -9.37 0.64 -11.95
N ASP A 188 -9.49 -0.09 -13.05
CA ASP A 188 -10.29 -1.29 -13.20
C ASP A 188 -9.49 -2.58 -13.00
N TYR A 189 -8.21 -2.54 -12.60
CA TYR A 189 -7.39 -3.75 -12.51
C TYR A 189 -7.93 -4.79 -11.52
N GLN A 190 -8.42 -4.36 -10.35
CA GLN A 190 -9.05 -5.30 -9.40
C GLN A 190 -10.33 -5.91 -9.97
N ASP A 191 -11.13 -5.11 -10.68
CA ASP A 191 -12.34 -5.58 -11.36
C ASP A 191 -12.01 -6.55 -12.50
N PHE A 192 -10.97 -6.24 -13.29
CA PHE A 192 -10.38 -7.13 -14.29
C PHE A 192 -9.92 -8.44 -13.67
N ARG A 193 -9.14 -8.42 -12.58
CA ARG A 193 -8.68 -9.63 -11.89
C ARG A 193 -9.84 -10.49 -11.41
N ASN A 194 -10.87 -9.87 -10.82
CA ASN A 194 -12.05 -10.60 -10.35
C ASN A 194 -12.81 -11.24 -11.52
N LYS A 195 -13.01 -10.52 -12.63
CA LYS A 195 -13.67 -11.03 -13.83
C LYS A 195 -12.86 -12.14 -14.52
N TYR A 196 -11.55 -11.98 -14.60
CA TYR A 196 -10.66 -12.98 -15.17
C TYR A 196 -10.67 -14.26 -14.33
N ARG A 197 -10.60 -14.15 -13.00
CA ARG A 197 -10.69 -15.29 -12.08
C ARG A 197 -12.03 -16.01 -12.21
N ASP A 198 -13.15 -15.29 -12.15
CA ASP A 198 -14.50 -15.89 -12.31
C ASP A 198 -14.62 -16.63 -13.65
N PHE A 199 -14.13 -16.03 -14.74
CA PHE A 199 -14.13 -16.68 -16.05
C PHE A 199 -13.26 -17.95 -16.08
N ALA A 200 -12.04 -17.88 -15.53
CA ALA A 200 -11.10 -19.01 -15.49
C ALA A 200 -11.66 -20.17 -14.64
N GLU A 201 -12.27 -19.88 -13.49
CA GLU A 201 -12.89 -20.87 -12.62
C GLU A 201 -14.06 -21.57 -13.33
N ARG A 202 -14.98 -20.81 -13.95
CA ARG A 202 -16.10 -21.38 -14.72
C ARG A 202 -15.65 -22.23 -15.90
N TYR A 203 -14.67 -21.75 -16.65
CA TYR A 203 -14.06 -22.52 -17.74
C TYR A 203 -13.48 -23.84 -17.22
N SER A 204 -12.72 -23.81 -16.12
CA SER A 204 -12.09 -25.00 -15.54
C SER A 204 -13.09 -26.06 -15.06
N GLN A 205 -14.29 -25.65 -14.62
CA GLN A 205 -15.37 -26.56 -14.23
C GLN A 205 -16.05 -27.24 -15.44
N ILE A 206 -15.92 -26.64 -16.63
CA ILE A 206 -16.47 -27.19 -17.87
C ILE A 206 -15.44 -28.10 -18.53
N GLN A 207 -14.20 -27.65 -18.65
CA GLN A 207 -13.14 -28.37 -19.35
C GLN A 207 -11.76 -27.94 -18.88
N ARG A 208 -10.85 -28.92 -18.82
CA ARG A 208 -9.40 -28.71 -18.69
C ARG A 208 -8.69 -29.56 -19.72
N LEU A 209 -7.95 -28.91 -20.63
CA LEU A 209 -7.16 -29.54 -21.67
C LEU A 209 -5.71 -29.78 -21.23
N TRP A 210 -5.14 -28.84 -20.48
CA TRP A 210 -3.73 -28.85 -20.06
C TRP A 210 -3.65 -28.91 -18.54
N ALA A 211 -3.98 -30.07 -17.97
CA ALA A 211 -4.03 -30.27 -16.53
C ALA A 211 -2.71 -29.91 -15.81
N GLU A 212 -1.57 -30.21 -16.45
CA GLU A 212 -0.22 -29.95 -15.93
C GLU A 212 0.23 -28.49 -16.09
N SER A 213 -0.52 -27.66 -16.83
CA SER A 213 -0.18 -26.25 -17.05
C SER A 213 -0.99 -25.33 -16.12
N PRO A 214 -0.40 -24.21 -15.66
CA PRO A 214 -1.14 -23.18 -14.94
C PRO A 214 -2.42 -22.76 -15.68
N LEU A 215 -3.52 -22.65 -14.94
CA LEU A 215 -4.85 -22.36 -15.50
C LEU A 215 -4.87 -21.11 -16.39
N TYR A 216 -4.09 -20.08 -16.06
CA TYR A 216 -4.08 -18.84 -16.83
C TYR A 216 -3.56 -19.04 -18.26
N PHE A 217 -2.63 -19.97 -18.52
CA PHE A 217 -2.15 -20.22 -19.89
C PHE A 217 -3.26 -20.78 -20.77
N GLU A 218 -4.04 -21.73 -20.24
CA GLU A 218 -5.15 -22.33 -20.97
C GLU A 218 -6.31 -21.34 -21.12
N THR A 219 -6.62 -20.57 -20.07
CA THR A 219 -7.62 -19.50 -20.13
C THR A 219 -7.27 -18.47 -21.20
N ASP A 220 -6.00 -18.04 -21.27
CA ASP A 220 -5.54 -17.08 -22.28
C ASP A 220 -5.60 -17.67 -23.69
N ALA A 221 -5.22 -18.94 -23.84
CA ALA A 221 -5.33 -19.64 -25.12
C ALA A 221 -6.79 -19.77 -25.58
N PHE A 222 -7.71 -20.06 -24.65
CA PHE A 222 -9.13 -20.11 -24.94
C PHE A 222 -9.69 -18.74 -25.32
N LEU A 223 -9.34 -17.68 -24.58
CA LEU A 223 -9.73 -16.31 -24.93
C LEU A 223 -9.19 -15.90 -26.32
N ASN A 224 -7.97 -16.29 -26.66
CA ASN A 224 -7.39 -16.10 -27.99
C ASN A 224 -8.17 -16.89 -29.06
N TYR A 225 -8.52 -18.14 -28.79
CA TYR A 225 -9.38 -18.94 -29.66
C TYR A 225 -10.74 -18.28 -29.91
N LEU A 226 -11.43 -17.80 -28.85
CA LEU A 226 -12.70 -17.07 -28.97
C LEU A 226 -12.60 -15.81 -29.83
N PHE A 227 -11.42 -15.21 -29.92
CA PHE A 227 -11.20 -13.99 -30.68
C PHE A 227 -10.86 -14.25 -32.14
N HIS A 228 -10.09 -15.30 -32.40
CA HIS A 228 -9.48 -15.53 -33.71
C HIS A 228 -10.09 -16.70 -34.48
N HIS A 229 -10.49 -17.77 -33.78
CA HIS A 229 -10.67 -19.10 -34.37
C HIS A 229 -12.06 -19.71 -34.14
N ALA A 230 -12.79 -19.30 -33.11
CA ALA A 230 -14.15 -19.78 -32.86
C ALA A 230 -15.06 -19.49 -34.08
N PRO A 231 -15.96 -20.43 -34.47
CA PRO A 231 -16.75 -20.31 -35.71
C PRO A 231 -17.53 -18.99 -35.88
N ASP A 232 -18.09 -18.47 -34.79
CA ASP A 232 -18.85 -17.21 -34.74
C ASP A 232 -18.07 -16.03 -34.14
N LYS A 233 -16.79 -16.23 -33.78
CA LYS A 233 -15.89 -15.23 -33.17
C LYS A 233 -16.63 -14.33 -32.17
N PRO A 234 -17.13 -14.91 -31.06
CA PRO A 234 -18.03 -14.23 -30.14
C PRO A 234 -17.35 -13.06 -29.41
N THR A 235 -16.02 -13.00 -29.46
CA THR A 235 -15.23 -11.88 -28.95
C THR A 235 -14.59 -11.13 -30.10
N GLN A 236 -14.55 -9.81 -29.99
CA GLN A 236 -14.04 -8.91 -31.02
C GLN A 236 -13.24 -7.78 -30.37
N ARG A 237 -12.48 -7.03 -31.18
CA ARG A 237 -11.84 -5.79 -30.72
C ARG A 237 -12.89 -4.91 -30.06
N TYR A 238 -12.57 -4.38 -28.89
CA TYR A 238 -13.45 -3.45 -28.20
C TYR A 238 -13.72 -2.24 -29.11
N ARG A 239 -14.95 -2.12 -29.60
CA ARG A 239 -15.45 -0.97 -30.35
C ARG A 239 -16.49 -0.26 -29.49
N LYS A 240 -16.61 1.07 -29.61
CA LYS A 240 -17.66 1.85 -28.93
C LYS A 240 -19.03 1.30 -29.35
N GLY A 241 -19.64 0.50 -28.47
CA GLY A 241 -20.89 -0.23 -28.67
C GLY A 241 -21.26 -1.00 -27.41
N ARG A 242 -22.50 -1.44 -27.27
CA ARG A 242 -22.93 -2.19 -26.07
C ARG A 242 -22.39 -3.63 -26.18
N PRO A 243 -21.55 -4.09 -25.24
CA PRO A 243 -21.14 -5.49 -25.21
C PRO A 243 -22.36 -6.39 -25.00
N ARG A 244 -22.30 -7.61 -25.51
CA ARG A 244 -23.30 -8.65 -25.23
C ARG A 244 -23.42 -8.81 -23.72
N ARG A 245 -24.63 -8.69 -23.19
CA ARG A 245 -24.93 -8.88 -21.76
C ARG A 245 -25.54 -10.27 -21.56
N PHE A 246 -25.09 -10.93 -20.51
CA PHE A 246 -25.75 -12.10 -19.96
C PHE A 246 -26.53 -11.65 -18.71
N ASN A 247 -27.76 -12.11 -18.58
CA ASN A 247 -28.65 -11.67 -17.50
C ASN A 247 -28.46 -12.50 -16.21
N ASN A 248 -27.86 -13.69 -16.32
CA ASN A 248 -27.57 -14.58 -15.20
C ASN A 248 -26.36 -15.48 -15.49
N ASP A 249 -25.97 -16.24 -14.47
CA ASP A 249 -24.82 -17.14 -14.50
C ASP A 249 -25.02 -18.32 -15.46
N ASP A 250 -26.22 -18.90 -15.50
CA ASP A 250 -26.54 -20.02 -16.40
C ASP A 250 -26.32 -19.67 -17.88
N GLN A 251 -26.70 -18.45 -18.29
CA GLN A 251 -26.47 -17.97 -19.65
C GLN A 251 -24.98 -17.80 -19.97
N ARG A 252 -24.16 -17.39 -18.98
CA ARG A 252 -22.71 -17.30 -19.15
C ARG A 252 -22.11 -18.70 -19.28
N ASP A 253 -22.48 -19.61 -18.38
CA ASP A 253 -21.91 -20.96 -18.34
C ASP A 253 -22.30 -21.75 -19.60
N ALA A 254 -23.52 -21.58 -20.10
CA ALA A 254 -23.94 -22.15 -21.37
C ALA A 254 -23.14 -21.58 -22.56
N ALA A 255 -22.85 -20.28 -22.55
CA ALA A 255 -22.03 -19.66 -23.59
C ALA A 255 -20.57 -20.13 -23.54
N ILE A 256 -19.96 -20.19 -22.36
CA ILE A 256 -18.61 -20.73 -22.17
C ILE A 256 -18.58 -22.18 -22.65
N ARG A 257 -19.52 -23.01 -22.21
CA ARG A 257 -19.61 -24.44 -22.57
C ARG A 257 -19.72 -24.66 -24.07
N ARG A 258 -20.57 -23.88 -24.74
CA ARG A 258 -20.76 -23.96 -26.20
C ARG A 258 -19.43 -23.83 -26.96
N HIS A 259 -18.57 -22.91 -26.53
CA HIS A 259 -17.29 -22.66 -27.22
C HIS A 259 -16.14 -23.50 -26.66
N ALA A 260 -16.14 -23.81 -25.37
CA ALA A 260 -15.12 -24.64 -24.73
C ALA A 260 -15.07 -26.03 -25.39
N LEU A 261 -16.23 -26.67 -25.62
CA LEU A 261 -16.30 -27.99 -26.26
C LEU A 261 -15.79 -28.02 -27.72
N LEU A 262 -15.69 -26.84 -28.36
CA LEU A 262 -15.11 -26.70 -29.70
C LEU A 262 -13.61 -26.37 -29.66
N PHE A 263 -13.10 -25.93 -28.52
CA PHE A 263 -11.69 -25.67 -28.26
C PHE A 263 -11.00 -26.97 -27.85
N LYS A 264 -9.95 -27.35 -28.58
CA LYS A 264 -9.21 -28.60 -28.42
C LYS A 264 -7.72 -28.35 -28.57
#